data_AF-A0A9E2I3F1-F1
#
_entry.id   AF-A0A9E2I3F1-F1
#
_cell.length_a   1.000
_cell.length_b   1.000
_cell.length_c   1.000
_cell.angle_alpha   90.00
_cell.angle_beta   90.00
_cell.angle_gamma   90.00
#
_symmetry.space_group_name_H-M   'P 1'
#
loop_
_entity.id
_entity.type
_entity.pdbx_description
1 polymer ?
#
loop_
_entity_poly.entity_id
_entity_poly.type
_entity_poly.pdbx_seq_one_letter_code
_entity_poly.pdbx_strand_id
1 'polypeptide(L)'
;MQMKKTWKLSGSILIISVLIVAQYVLGFFVFKLPGIKAIQWLGWGVWLLSLFFAFAPMIILRKAGGVPKGKSYIHTTKFVDTSLYALCRHPQYVAGILFN
;
A
#
# COMPACT_ATOMS: atom_id res chain seq x y z
N MET A 1 -14.31 7.20 -28.80
CA MET A 1 -15.44 6.48 -28.19
C MET A 1 -14.94 5.82 -26.90
N GLN A 2 -15.21 6.41 -25.73
CA GLN A 2 -14.78 5.87 -24.44
C GLN A 2 -15.80 4.82 -23.96
N MET A 3 -15.42 3.54 -23.97
CA MET A 3 -16.26 2.46 -23.43
C MET A 3 -16.49 2.69 -21.93
N LYS A 4 -17.74 2.97 -21.52
CA LYS A 4 -18.14 2.91 -20.11
C LYS A 4 -18.08 1.46 -19.64
N LYS A 5 -17.05 1.11 -18.88
CA LYS A 5 -16.89 -0.21 -18.25
C LYS A 5 -17.93 -0.34 -17.13
N THR A 6 -18.99 -1.12 -17.37
CA THR A 6 -20.00 -1.46 -16.36
C THR A 6 -19.45 -2.56 -15.47
N TRP A 7 -18.95 -2.20 -14.30
CA TRP A 7 -18.50 -3.17 -13.30
C TRP A 7 -19.75 -3.84 -12.71
N LYS A 8 -20.04 -5.08 -13.12
CA LYS A 8 -21.01 -5.91 -12.41
C LYS A 8 -20.37 -6.33 -11.09
N LEU A 9 -20.80 -5.72 -9.99
CA LEU A 9 -20.45 -6.19 -8.64
C LEU A 9 -21.11 -7.54 -8.42
N SER A 10 -20.30 -8.60 -8.41
CA SER A 10 -20.76 -9.93 -8.00
C SER A 10 -20.96 -9.94 -6.48
N GLY A 11 -22.10 -10.45 -5.99
CA GLY A 11 -22.35 -10.60 -4.56
C GLY A 11 -21.25 -11.37 -3.83
N SER A 12 -20.64 -12.34 -4.51
CA SER A 12 -19.50 -13.10 -3.99
C SER A 12 -18.27 -12.23 -3.71
N ILE A 13 -18.01 -11.21 -4.55
CA ILE A 13 -16.86 -10.29 -4.37
C ILE A 13 -17.07 -9.42 -3.12
N LEU A 14 -18.29 -8.96 -2.88
CA LEU A 14 -18.61 -8.19 -1.68
C LEU A 14 -18.45 -9.03 -0.43
N ILE A 15 -18.95 -10.27 -0.44
CA ILE A 15 -18.80 -11.21 0.69
C ILE A 15 -17.32 -11.47 0.99
N ILE A 16 -16.52 -11.79 -0.02
CA ILE A 16 -15.07 -12.03 0.15
C ILE A 16 -14.37 -10.79 0.70
N SER A 17 -14.70 -9.60 0.21
CA SER A 17 -14.10 -8.35 0.68
C SER A 17 -14.39 -8.12 2.17
N VAL A 18 -15.62 -8.35 2.61
CA VAL A 18 -16.02 -8.25 4.02
C VAL A 18 -15.31 -9.29 4.86
N LEU A 19 -15.21 -10.54 4.40
CA LEU A 19 -14.52 -11.62 5.12
C LEU A 19 -13.02 -11.32 5.30
N ILE A 20 -12.35 -10.76 4.29
CA ILE A 20 -10.95 -10.35 4.40
C ILE A 20 -10.77 -9.26 5.47
N VAL A 21 -11.63 -8.24 5.46
CA VAL A 21 -11.59 -7.19 6.48
C VAL A 21 -11.84 -7.77 7.87
N ALA A 22 -12.83 -8.65 8.01
CA ALA A 22 -13.13 -9.33 9.27
C ALA A 22 -11.94 -10.17 9.76
N GLN A 23 -11.26 -10.90 8.88
CA GLN A 23 -10.06 -11.67 9.21
C GLN A 23 -8.95 -10.80 9.80
N TYR A 24 -8.66 -9.64 9.19
CA TYR A 24 -7.67 -8.70 9.74
C TYR A 24 -8.12 -8.18 11.12
N VAL A 25 -9.38 -7.77 11.27
CA VAL A 25 -9.88 -7.27 12.56
C VAL A 25 -9.77 -8.34 13.65
N LEU A 26 -10.16 -9.59 13.36
CA LEU A 26 -10.03 -10.70 14.30
C LEU A 26 -8.56 -10.97 14.65
N GLY A 27 -7.69 -11.04 13.65
CA GLY A 27 -6.25 -11.26 13.82
C GLY A 27 -5.57 -10.19 14.67
N PHE A 28 -5.97 -8.92 14.50
CA PHE A 28 -5.35 -7.80 15.20
C PHE A 28 -5.91 -7.53 16.60
N PHE A 29 -7.21 -7.73 16.83
CA PHE A 29 -7.87 -7.30 18.07
C PHE A 29 -8.35 -8.45 18.97
N VAL A 30 -8.69 -9.60 18.40
CA VAL A 30 -9.28 -10.72 19.16
C VAL A 30 -8.22 -11.74 19.53
N PHE A 31 -7.34 -12.09 18.59
CA PHE A 31 -6.25 -13.02 18.84
C PHE A 31 -5.10 -12.32 19.59
N LYS A 32 -5.15 -12.35 20.92
CA LYS A 32 -4.01 -11.98 21.76
C LYS A 32 -3.02 -13.14 21.77
N LEU A 33 -2.02 -13.09 20.89
CA LEU A 33 -0.94 -14.07 20.95
C LEU A 33 -0.19 -13.93 22.30
N PRO A 34 0.05 -15.04 23.03
CA PRO A 34 0.93 -15.02 24.18
C PRO A 34 2.32 -14.60 23.71
N GLY A 35 2.82 -13.47 24.22
CA GLY A 35 4.08 -12.92 23.75
C GLY A 35 4.48 -11.63 24.45
N ILE A 36 5.70 -11.17 24.16
CA ILE A 36 6.26 -9.95 24.73
C ILE A 36 5.58 -8.74 24.07
N LYS A 37 4.83 -7.97 24.85
CA LYS A 37 4.11 -6.77 24.38
C LYS A 37 5.00 -5.80 23.60
N ALA A 38 6.26 -5.64 24.01
CA ALA A 38 7.22 -4.76 23.34
C ALA A 38 7.48 -5.18 21.88
N ILE A 39 7.63 -6.48 21.61
CA ILE A 39 7.84 -7.01 20.26
C ILE A 39 6.60 -6.78 19.39
N GLN A 40 5.40 -6.90 19.96
CA GLN A 40 4.16 -6.63 19.25
C GLN A 40 4.08 -5.16 18.81
N TRP A 41 4.38 -4.21 19.70
CA TRP A 41 4.41 -2.78 19.36
C TRP A 41 5.49 -2.43 18.33
N LEU A 42 6.67 -3.07 18.41
CA LEU A 42 7.71 -2.92 17.39
C LEU A 42 7.25 -3.43 16.03
N GLY A 43 6.60 -4.60 15.97
CA GLY A 43 6.01 -5.14 14.75
C GLY A 43 4.98 -4.18 14.15
N TRP A 44 4.11 -3.58 14.97
CA TRP A 44 3.19 -2.54 14.54
C TRP A 44 3.89 -1.31 13.95
N GLY A 45 4.96 -0.84 14.60
CA GLY A 45 5.76 0.28 14.10
C GLY A 45 6.38 -0.02 12.74
N VAL A 46 6.98 -1.20 12.58
CA VAL A 46 7.59 -1.66 11.32
C VAL A 46 6.53 -1.82 10.23
N TRP A 47 5.37 -2.38 10.56
CA TRP A 47 4.26 -2.56 9.62
C TRP A 47 3.69 -1.23 9.12
N LEU A 48 3.48 -0.25 10.01
CA LEU A 48 3.07 1.11 9.61
C LEU A 48 4.12 1.79 8.74
N LEU A 49 5.41 1.59 9.06
CA LEU A 49 6.51 2.12 8.25
C LEU A 49 6.51 1.49 6.85
N SER A 50 6.27 0.19 6.74
CA SER A 50 6.12 -0.49 5.45
C SER A 50 5.01 0.15 4.61
N LEU A 51 3.82 0.40 5.19
CA LEU A 51 2.73 1.07 4.48
C LEU A 51 3.13 2.47 4.00
N PHE A 52 3.84 3.24 4.82
CA PHE A 52 4.35 4.54 4.41
C PHE A 52 5.24 4.44 3.16
N PHE A 53 6.19 3.50 3.15
CA PHE A 53 7.04 3.23 1.98
C PHE A 53 6.29 2.63 0.80
N ALA A 54 5.13 2.00 1.00
CA ALA A 54 4.31 1.48 -0.10
C ALA A 54 3.54 2.62 -0.81
N PHE A 55 2.91 3.52 -0.05
CA PHE A 55 2.01 4.54 -0.59
C PHE A 55 2.67 5.87 -0.93
N ALA A 56 3.60 6.35 -0.11
CA ALA A 56 4.24 7.65 -0.33
C ALA A 56 4.94 7.77 -1.71
N PRO A 57 5.65 6.74 -2.23
CA PRO A 57 6.30 6.83 -3.54
C PRO A 57 5.30 6.94 -4.69
N MET A 58 4.12 6.33 -4.59
CA MET A 58 3.07 6.47 -5.61
C MET A 58 2.61 7.92 -5.75
N ILE A 59 2.49 8.64 -4.63
CA ILE A 59 2.12 10.05 -4.62
C ILE A 59 3.27 10.90 -5.18
N ILE A 60 4.52 10.61 -4.81
CA ILE A 60 5.69 11.34 -5.27
C ILE A 60 5.88 11.17 -6.78
N LEU A 61 5.80 9.94 -7.31
CA LEU A 61 5.88 9.69 -8.75
C LEU A 61 4.77 10.41 -9.52
N ARG A 62 3.55 10.43 -8.97
CA ARG A 62 2.42 11.12 -9.60
C ARG A 62 2.60 12.63 -9.64
N LYS A 63 3.22 13.23 -8.60
CA LYS A 63 3.45 14.68 -8.51
C LYS A 63 4.69 15.14 -9.30
N ALA A 64 5.81 14.43 -9.15
CA ALA A 64 7.12 14.85 -9.67
C ALA A 64 7.50 14.14 -10.98
N GLY A 65 6.95 12.96 -11.26
CA GLY A 65 7.32 12.12 -12.41
C GLY A 65 6.71 12.52 -13.75
N GLY A 66 6.02 13.67 -13.85
CA GLY A 66 5.44 14.15 -15.10
C GLY A 66 4.32 13.25 -15.65
N VAL A 67 3.54 12.63 -14.76
CA VAL A 67 2.46 11.70 -15.14
C VAL A 67 1.32 12.48 -15.83
N PRO A 68 0.90 12.09 -17.05
CA PRO A 68 -0.21 12.75 -17.72
C PRO A 68 -1.51 12.66 -16.91
N LYS A 69 -2.34 13.71 -16.94
CA LYS A 69 -3.62 13.74 -16.22
C LYS A 69 -4.50 12.53 -16.62
N GLY A 70 -5.03 11.83 -15.63
CA GLY A 70 -5.87 10.64 -15.82
C GLY A 70 -5.13 9.33 -16.09
N LYS A 71 -3.77 9.33 -16.12
CA LYS A 71 -2.96 8.11 -16.24
C LYS A 71 -2.49 7.60 -14.88
N SER A 72 -2.13 6.31 -14.85
CA SER A 72 -1.52 5.67 -13.67
C SER A 72 -0.12 6.24 -13.39
N TYR A 73 0.30 6.19 -12.13
CA TYR A 73 1.59 6.71 -11.67
C TYR A 73 2.79 6.03 -12.33
N ILE A 74 2.60 4.83 -12.92
CA ILE A 74 3.63 4.09 -13.67
C ILE A 74 4.00 4.76 -15.01
N HIS A 75 3.15 5.66 -15.53
CA HIS A 75 3.44 6.42 -16.75
C HIS A 75 4.28 7.67 -16.44
N THR A 76 5.25 7.55 -15.54
CA THR A 76 6.23 8.60 -15.30
C THR A 76 7.08 8.82 -16.54
N THR A 77 7.22 10.07 -16.94
CA THR A 77 8.01 10.49 -18.11
C THR A 77 9.32 11.17 -17.70
N LYS A 78 9.43 11.56 -16.43
CA LYS A 78 10.61 12.20 -15.86
C LYS A 78 11.20 11.34 -14.76
N PHE A 79 12.53 11.36 -14.68
CA PHE A 79 13.25 10.78 -13.57
C PHE A 79 12.97 11.59 -12.30
N VAL A 80 12.69 10.92 -11.19
CA VAL A 80 12.42 11.55 -9.90
C VAL A 80 13.58 11.23 -8.97
N ASP A 81 14.28 12.27 -8.52
CA ASP A 81 15.43 12.21 -7.62
C ASP A 81 15.20 12.95 -6.29
N THR A 82 13.97 13.39 -6.04
CA THR A 82 13.57 14.16 -4.85
C THR A 82 12.87 13.29 -3.79
N SER A 83 12.83 13.78 -2.53
CA SER A 83 12.11 13.15 -1.40
C SER A 83 12.58 11.71 -1.12
N LEU A 84 11.67 10.72 -1.07
CA LEU A 84 12.01 9.32 -0.83
C LEU A 84 12.96 8.75 -1.89
N TYR A 85 12.89 9.23 -3.13
CA TYR A 85 13.76 8.79 -4.22
C TYR A 85 15.19 9.35 -4.12
N ALA A 86 15.40 10.37 -3.27
CA ALA A 86 16.75 10.85 -2.92
C ALA A 86 17.46 9.90 -1.95
N LEU A 87 16.69 9.21 -1.08
CA LEU A 87 17.23 8.30 -0.07
C LEU A 87 17.43 6.89 -0.62
N CYS A 88 16.47 6.35 -1.37
CA CYS A 88 16.62 5.05 -2.01
C CYS A 88 15.96 5.01 -3.40
N ARG A 89 16.56 4.24 -4.31
CA ARG A 89 16.08 4.13 -5.70
C ARG A 89 14.76 3.38 -5.83
N HIS A 90 14.49 2.45 -4.91
CA HIS A 90 13.27 1.63 -4.92
C HIS A 90 12.57 1.63 -3.54
N PRO A 91 11.88 2.72 -3.17
CA PRO A 91 11.19 2.80 -1.88
C PRO A 91 10.11 1.73 -1.70
N GLN A 92 9.44 1.31 -2.79
CA GLN A 92 8.45 0.22 -2.73
C GLN A 92 9.07 -1.16 -2.47
N TYR A 93 10.34 -1.38 -2.82
CA TYR A 93 11.03 -2.62 -2.43
C TYR A 93 11.38 -2.60 -0.94
N VAL A 94 11.78 -1.44 -0.41
CA VAL A 94 11.95 -1.26 1.04
C VAL A 94 10.63 -1.55 1.77
N ALA A 95 9.49 -1.10 1.23
CA ALA A 95 8.18 -1.45 1.79
C ALA A 95 7.95 -2.96 1.89
N GLY A 96 8.25 -3.69 0.80
CA GLY A 96 8.12 -5.15 0.76
C GLY A 96 9.04 -5.86 1.76
N ILE A 97 10.28 -5.38 1.91
CA ILE A 97 11.23 -5.91 2.89
C ILE A 97 10.73 -5.67 4.32
N LEU A 98 10.22 -4.47 4.62
CA LEU A 98 9.70 -4.14 5.95
C LEU A 98 8.37 -4.85 6.27
N PHE A 99 7.66 -5.34 5.25
CA PHE A 99 6.40 -6.06 5.45
C PHE A 99 6.61 -7.55 5.81
N ASN A 100 7.76 -8.11 5.44
CA ASN A 100 8.08 -9.54 5.59
C ASN A 100 8.54 -9.85 7.02
#